data_AF-A0A5C0SM85-F1
#
_entry.id   AF-A0A5C0SM85-F1
#
_cell.length_a   1.000
_cell.length_b   1.000
_cell.length_c   1.000
_cell.angle_alpha   90.00
_cell.angle_beta   90.00
_cell.angle_gamma   90.00
#
_symmetry.space_group_name_H-M   'P 1'
#
loop_
_entity.id
_entity.type
_entity.pdbx_description
1 polymer ?
#
loop_
_entity_poly.entity_id
_entity_poly.type
_entity_poly.pdbx_seq_one_letter_code
_entity_poly.pdbx_strand_id
1 'polypeptide(L)'
;MEMKARVVLLITAIVLMISAALLPPERHSEQPEIFVPPNMENFTEELKERNLTDMWKCNPTRELLVTCNIRDDWGMKRTVSAFSKFPHGGINLKEGRGEFEVTILNESAFWKELPAFCVIRGTKAEDEPPSQEGLEELNAFRELESILTDPEEREIIHNKTIDLEYELGLRRKVPVCNVTVAHVILVYPFRKENNVPFMLALWAGVALIGAIGLVVVWRERD
;
A
#
# COMPACT_ATOMS: atom_id res chain seq x y z
N MET A 1 9.48 -40.06 -49.76
CA MET A 1 8.92 -39.75 -48.42
C MET A 1 9.62 -38.53 -47.79
N GLU A 2 10.92 -38.34 -48.03
CA GLU A 2 11.74 -37.24 -47.49
C GLU A 2 11.31 -35.82 -47.89
N MET A 3 10.86 -35.63 -49.14
CA MET A 3 10.45 -34.31 -49.63
C MET A 3 9.23 -33.74 -48.87
N LYS A 4 8.27 -34.60 -48.50
CA LYS A 4 7.10 -34.19 -47.71
C LYS A 4 7.48 -33.80 -46.28
N ALA A 5 8.42 -34.52 -45.66
CA ALA A 5 8.88 -34.22 -44.30
C ALA A 5 9.63 -32.88 -44.21
N ARG A 6 10.43 -32.54 -45.24
CA ARG A 6 11.15 -31.26 -45.32
C ARG A 6 10.24 -30.07 -45.51
N VAL A 7 9.23 -30.22 -46.38
CA VAL A 7 8.22 -29.17 -46.60
C VAL A 7 7.43 -28.94 -45.31
N VAL A 8 7.06 -29.99 -44.58
CA VAL A 8 6.38 -29.86 -43.29
C VAL A 8 7.24 -29.12 -42.26
N LEU A 9 8.52 -29.47 -42.11
CA LEU A 9 9.45 -28.81 -41.20
C LEU A 9 9.64 -27.32 -41.51
N LEU A 10 9.74 -26.97 -42.79
CA LEU A 10 9.85 -25.58 -43.24
C LEU A 10 8.58 -24.79 -42.90
N ILE A 11 7.40 -25.37 -43.14
CA ILE A 11 6.13 -24.72 -42.82
C ILE A 11 5.98 -24.53 -41.30
N THR A 12 6.30 -25.53 -40.48
CA THR A 12 6.27 -25.38 -39.01
C THR A 12 7.28 -24.35 -38.51
N ALA A 13 8.50 -24.30 -39.08
CA ALA A 13 9.49 -23.29 -38.73
C ALA A 13 8.99 -21.86 -39.03
N ILE A 14 8.38 -21.67 -40.21
CA ILE A 14 7.82 -20.38 -40.63
C ILE A 14 6.66 -19.98 -39.71
N VAL A 15 5.74 -20.90 -39.41
CA VAL A 15 4.62 -20.65 -38.49
C VAL A 15 5.13 -20.26 -37.10
N LEU A 16 6.16 -20.94 -36.58
CA LEU A 16 6.74 -20.61 -35.28
C LEU A 16 7.47 -19.27 -35.26
N MET A 17 8.22 -18.93 -36.31
CA MET A 17 8.87 -17.61 -36.43
C MET A 17 7.85 -16.48 -36.54
N ILE A 18 6.80 -16.68 -37.34
CA ILE A 18 5.70 -15.71 -37.46
C ILE A 18 4.97 -15.56 -36.11
N SER A 19 4.69 -16.66 -35.40
CA SER A 19 4.04 -16.61 -34.08
C SER A 19 4.91 -15.89 -33.05
N ALA A 20 6.22 -16.15 -33.04
CA ALA A 20 7.16 -15.49 -32.13
C ALA A 20 7.33 -13.99 -32.45
N ALA A 21 7.23 -13.60 -33.72
CA ALA A 21 7.32 -12.20 -34.15
C ALA A 21 6.01 -11.42 -33.96
N LEU A 22 4.85 -12.10 -34.04
CA LEU A 22 3.52 -11.51 -33.83
C LEU A 22 3.16 -11.34 -32.35
N LEU A 23 3.89 -12.00 -31.44
CA LEU A 23 3.80 -11.78 -30.00
C LEU A 23 4.82 -10.72 -29.60
N PRO A 24 4.49 -9.42 -29.61
CA PRO A 24 5.39 -8.42 -29.09
C PRO A 24 5.78 -8.77 -27.64
N PRO A 25 6.98 -8.39 -27.16
CA PRO A 25 7.23 -8.37 -25.73
C PRO A 25 6.16 -7.45 -25.13
N GLU A 26 5.18 -8.03 -24.45
CA GLU A 26 4.11 -7.27 -23.84
C GLU A 26 4.72 -6.23 -22.91
N ARG A 27 4.55 -4.95 -23.27
CA ARG A 27 4.53 -3.90 -22.26
C ARG A 27 3.25 -4.16 -21.47
N HIS A 28 3.37 -4.92 -20.39
CA HIS A 28 2.25 -5.25 -19.53
C HIS A 28 1.47 -3.97 -19.21
N SER A 29 0.16 -4.02 -19.44
CA SER A 29 -0.73 -3.09 -18.76
C SER A 29 -0.60 -3.39 -17.27
N GLU A 30 -0.25 -2.37 -16.49
CA GLU A 30 -0.45 -2.43 -15.05
C GLU A 30 -1.89 -2.89 -14.82
N GLN A 31 -2.10 -3.91 -13.98
CA GLN A 31 -3.46 -4.23 -13.52
C GLN A 31 -4.13 -2.92 -13.10
N PRO A 32 -5.43 -2.73 -13.43
CA PRO A 32 -6.07 -1.43 -13.27
C PRO A 32 -5.90 -0.95 -11.83
N GLU A 33 -5.28 0.22 -11.68
CA GLU A 33 -5.25 0.92 -10.39
C GLU A 33 -6.70 1.08 -9.95
N ILE A 34 -7.07 0.43 -8.84
CA ILE A 34 -8.40 0.59 -8.27
C ILE A 34 -8.33 1.84 -7.40
N PHE A 35 -8.89 2.93 -7.91
CA PHE A 35 -9.05 4.16 -7.17
C PHE A 35 -10.50 4.32 -6.71
N VAL A 36 -10.70 4.43 -5.40
CA VAL A 36 -11.97 4.87 -4.81
C VAL A 36 -11.76 6.28 -4.27
N PRO A 37 -12.55 7.26 -4.72
CA PRO A 37 -12.39 8.63 -4.25
C PRO A 37 -12.71 8.71 -2.74
N PRO A 38 -12.10 9.66 -2.03
CA PRO A 38 -12.46 9.94 -0.65
C PRO A 38 -13.95 10.33 -0.57
N ASN A 39 -14.59 10.03 0.54
CA ASN A 39 -16.01 10.31 0.76
C ASN A 39 -16.28 11.20 1.98
N MET A 40 -15.25 11.81 2.57
CA MET A 40 -15.35 12.64 3.78
C MET A 40 -16.43 13.74 3.67
N GLU A 41 -16.60 14.32 2.47
CA GLU A 41 -17.59 15.36 2.20
C GLU A 41 -19.03 14.89 2.44
N ASN A 42 -19.31 13.60 2.24
CA ASN A 42 -20.64 13.02 2.45
C ASN A 42 -21.02 12.93 3.94
N PHE A 43 -20.04 13.08 4.84
CA PHE A 43 -20.21 12.98 6.29
C PHE A 43 -19.96 14.33 6.99
N THR A 44 -20.06 15.44 6.25
CA THR A 44 -19.69 16.77 6.75
C THR A 44 -20.46 17.14 8.02
N GLU A 45 -21.75 16.79 8.13
CA GLU A 45 -22.56 17.12 9.29
C GLU A 45 -22.18 16.26 10.51
N GLU A 46 -22.02 14.95 10.35
CA GLU A 46 -21.60 14.05 11.42
C GLU A 46 -20.19 14.36 11.92
N LEU A 47 -19.32 14.83 11.03
CA LEU A 47 -17.97 15.29 11.35
C LEU A 47 -17.99 16.63 12.10
N LYS A 48 -18.83 17.59 11.68
CA LYS A 48 -19.02 18.87 12.39
C LYS A 48 -19.57 18.67 13.80
N GLU A 49 -20.54 17.77 13.99
CA GLU A 49 -21.07 17.43 15.32
C GLU A 49 -19.97 16.98 16.30
N ARG A 50 -18.85 16.48 15.78
CA ARG A 50 -17.68 16.04 16.55
C ARG A 50 -16.51 17.01 16.51
N ASN A 51 -16.70 18.22 15.99
CA ASN A 51 -15.65 19.22 15.76
C ASN A 51 -14.49 18.71 14.88
N LEU A 52 -14.78 17.78 13.96
CA LEU A 52 -13.83 17.21 13.01
C LEU A 52 -13.98 17.88 11.64
N THR A 53 -13.69 19.17 11.55
CA THR A 53 -13.74 19.88 10.26
C THR A 53 -12.56 19.56 9.36
N ASP A 54 -11.47 19.05 9.91
CA ASP A 54 -10.28 18.64 9.16
C ASP A 54 -9.49 17.58 9.93
N MET A 55 -9.59 16.31 9.52
CA MET A 55 -8.91 15.20 10.21
C MET A 55 -7.39 15.30 10.14
N TRP A 56 -6.85 16.08 9.20
CA TRP A 56 -5.41 16.32 9.08
C TRP A 56 -4.90 17.35 10.08
N LYS A 57 -5.79 18.01 10.83
CA LYS A 57 -5.47 19.04 11.83
C LYS A 57 -5.53 18.54 13.27
N CYS A 58 -5.75 17.24 13.50
CA CYS A 58 -5.72 16.67 14.84
C CYS A 58 -5.26 15.22 14.86
N ASN A 59 -4.57 14.84 15.93
CA ASN A 59 -4.24 13.45 16.15
C ASN A 59 -5.46 12.73 16.74
N PRO A 60 -5.84 11.56 16.22
CA PRO A 60 -6.91 10.77 16.81
C PRO A 60 -6.51 10.31 18.22
N THR A 61 -7.51 10.17 19.09
CA THR A 61 -7.31 9.64 20.45
C THR A 61 -6.92 8.16 20.41
N ARG A 62 -7.35 7.46 19.36
CA ARG A 62 -7.06 6.04 19.16
C ARG A 62 -6.85 5.74 17.68
N GLU A 63 -5.77 5.05 17.36
CA GLU A 63 -5.52 4.52 16.02
C GLU A 63 -5.59 3.00 16.04
N LEU A 64 -6.40 2.41 15.16
CA LEU A 64 -6.50 0.98 14.95
C LEU A 64 -5.75 0.58 13.68
N LEU A 65 -5.02 -0.52 13.71
CA LEU A 65 -4.45 -1.11 12.51
C LEU A 65 -5.34 -2.26 12.03
N VAL A 66 -5.89 -2.13 10.82
CA VAL A 66 -6.74 -3.13 10.19
C VAL A 66 -6.04 -3.68 8.96
N THR A 67 -5.89 -5.00 8.86
CA THR A 67 -5.34 -5.65 7.67
C THR A 67 -6.38 -6.56 7.04
N CYS A 68 -6.71 -6.31 5.77
CA CYS A 68 -7.67 -7.09 4.99
C CYS A 68 -6.95 -7.92 3.93
N ASN A 69 -7.07 -9.25 4.01
CA ASN A 69 -6.52 -10.17 3.02
C ASN A 69 -7.60 -10.60 2.04
N ILE A 70 -7.73 -9.85 0.95
CA ILE A 70 -8.73 -10.06 -0.09
C ILE A 70 -8.21 -11.14 -1.04
N ARG A 71 -9.09 -12.05 -1.49
CA ARG A 71 -8.70 -13.17 -2.38
C ARG A 71 -9.25 -13.07 -3.80
N ASP A 72 -10.28 -12.26 -3.99
CA ASP A 72 -11.02 -12.15 -5.25
C ASP A 72 -11.73 -10.79 -5.36
N ASP A 73 -12.25 -10.49 -6.56
CA ASP A 73 -12.95 -9.24 -6.86
C ASP A 73 -14.22 -9.04 -6.05
N TRP A 74 -14.86 -10.14 -5.64
CA TRP A 74 -16.06 -10.06 -4.80
C TRP A 74 -15.70 -9.57 -3.40
N GLY A 75 -14.61 -10.10 -2.82
CA GLY A 75 -14.03 -9.63 -1.58
C GLY A 75 -13.61 -8.17 -1.68
N MET A 76 -13.03 -7.75 -2.82
CA MET A 76 -12.67 -6.35 -3.05
C MET A 76 -13.89 -5.44 -3.02
N LYS A 77 -14.93 -5.75 -3.80
CA LYS A 77 -16.19 -4.98 -3.83
C LYS A 77 -16.85 -4.90 -2.46
N ARG A 78 -16.87 -6.01 -1.71
CA ARG A 78 -17.42 -6.06 -0.36
C ARG A 78 -16.62 -5.20 0.62
N THR A 79 -15.30 -5.19 0.50
CA THR A 79 -14.41 -4.38 1.34
C THR A 79 -14.63 -2.90 1.09
N VAL A 80 -14.60 -2.48 -0.17
CA VAL A 80 -14.88 -1.09 -0.56
C VAL A 80 -16.26 -0.67 -0.09
N SER A 81 -17.28 -1.51 -0.29
CA SER A 81 -18.65 -1.22 0.16
C SER A 81 -18.81 -1.14 1.68
N ALA A 82 -18.01 -1.89 2.45
CA ALA A 82 -18.03 -1.81 3.90
C ALA A 82 -17.42 -0.50 4.38
N PHE A 83 -16.25 -0.13 3.84
CA PHE A 83 -15.56 1.09 4.24
C PHE A 83 -16.22 2.36 3.70
N SER A 84 -16.92 2.31 2.56
CA SER A 84 -17.67 3.45 2.01
C SER A 84 -18.83 3.94 2.90
N LYS A 85 -19.21 3.15 3.91
CA LYS A 85 -20.19 3.53 4.95
C LYS A 85 -19.62 4.45 6.03
N PHE A 86 -18.30 4.61 6.04
CA PHE A 86 -17.58 5.44 6.99
C PHE A 86 -16.82 6.54 6.23
N PRO A 87 -16.54 7.68 6.86
CA PRO A 87 -15.67 8.69 6.29
C PRO A 87 -14.27 8.11 6.07
N HIS A 88 -13.77 8.13 4.84
CA HIS A 88 -12.46 7.58 4.48
C HIS A 88 -11.70 8.44 3.47
N GLY A 89 -10.37 8.33 3.52
CA GLY A 89 -9.46 8.89 2.51
C GLY A 89 -9.56 8.16 1.16
N GLY A 90 -8.86 8.64 0.15
CA GLY A 90 -8.81 7.94 -1.14
C GLY A 90 -8.23 6.53 -0.98
N ILE A 91 -8.89 5.53 -1.54
CA ILE A 91 -8.38 4.15 -1.57
C ILE A 91 -7.63 3.99 -2.88
N ASN A 92 -6.31 3.83 -2.81
CA ASN A 92 -5.49 3.54 -3.98
C ASN A 92 -4.84 2.17 -3.83
N LEU A 93 -5.20 1.24 -4.72
CA LEU A 93 -4.58 -0.08 -4.79
C LEU A 93 -3.58 -0.12 -5.94
N LYS A 94 -2.31 -0.32 -5.58
CA LYS A 94 -1.20 -0.48 -6.52
C LYS A 94 -0.48 -1.79 -6.24
N GLU A 95 -0.24 -2.58 -7.29
CA GLU A 95 0.50 -3.85 -7.20
C GLU A 95 -0.03 -4.83 -6.13
N GLY A 96 -1.35 -4.84 -5.91
CA GLY A 96 -1.99 -5.72 -4.93
C GLY A 96 -1.89 -5.23 -3.47
N ARG A 97 -1.45 -3.99 -3.23
CA ARG A 97 -1.50 -3.37 -1.89
C ARG A 97 -2.15 -1.99 -1.97
N GLY A 98 -2.97 -1.67 -0.97
CA GLY A 98 -3.53 -0.34 -0.80
C GLY A 98 -3.58 0.05 0.67
N GLU A 99 -3.41 1.33 0.96
CA GLU A 99 -3.47 1.86 2.31
C GLU A 99 -4.32 3.12 2.34
N PHE A 100 -5.17 3.24 3.35
CA PHE A 100 -6.03 4.39 3.54
C PHE A 100 -6.52 4.47 4.98
N GLU A 101 -7.00 5.65 5.37
CA GLU A 101 -7.54 5.92 6.69
C GLU A 101 -9.07 5.97 6.66
N VAL A 102 -9.67 5.46 7.74
CA VAL A 102 -11.12 5.45 7.94
C VAL A 102 -11.43 5.98 9.33
N THR A 103 -12.39 6.89 9.41
CA THR A 103 -12.78 7.51 10.66
C THR A 103 -13.98 6.80 11.26
N ILE A 104 -13.80 6.31 12.48
CA ILE A 104 -14.79 5.49 13.17
C ILE A 104 -15.68 6.41 14.01
N LEU A 105 -16.84 6.75 13.45
CA LEU A 105 -17.87 7.49 14.16
C LEU A 105 -18.61 6.58 15.18
N ASN A 106 -18.79 5.30 14.86
CA ASN A 106 -19.44 4.34 15.74
C ASN A 106 -18.67 3.01 15.71
N GLU A 107 -17.98 2.70 16.81
CA GLU A 107 -17.21 1.46 16.93
C GLU A 107 -18.09 0.23 16.70
N SER A 108 -19.25 0.14 17.36
CA SER A 108 -20.14 -1.03 17.26
C SER A 108 -20.62 -1.30 15.83
N ALA A 109 -20.87 -0.24 15.04
CA ALA A 109 -21.24 -0.36 13.64
C ALA A 109 -20.04 -0.79 12.79
N PHE A 110 -18.87 -0.21 13.05
CA PHE A 110 -17.62 -0.56 12.38
C PHE A 110 -17.28 -2.05 12.55
N TRP A 111 -17.35 -2.57 13.77
CA TRP A 111 -17.09 -3.99 14.06
C TRP A 111 -18.04 -4.94 13.32
N LYS A 112 -19.30 -4.56 13.13
CA LYS A 112 -20.31 -5.38 12.43
C LYS A 112 -20.14 -5.37 10.92
N GLU A 113 -19.68 -4.25 10.37
CA GLU A 113 -19.49 -4.06 8.94
C GLU A 113 -18.15 -4.60 8.43
N LEU A 114 -17.18 -4.81 9.34
CA LEU A 114 -15.85 -5.30 8.99
C LEU A 114 -15.95 -6.68 8.31
N PRO A 115 -15.41 -6.84 7.09
CA PRO A 115 -15.38 -8.15 6.45
C PRO A 115 -14.58 -9.18 7.25
N ALA A 116 -15.01 -10.45 7.21
CA ALA A 116 -14.39 -11.54 7.98
C ALA A 116 -12.90 -11.81 7.63
N PHE A 117 -12.44 -11.35 6.47
CA PHE A 117 -11.04 -11.45 6.04
C PHE A 117 -10.20 -10.22 6.44
N CYS A 118 -10.78 -9.30 7.21
CA CYS A 118 -10.10 -8.18 7.85
C CYS A 118 -9.84 -8.49 9.33
N VAL A 119 -8.63 -8.22 9.79
CA VAL A 119 -8.21 -8.47 11.17
C VAL A 119 -7.62 -7.20 11.76
N ILE A 120 -8.03 -6.86 12.98
CA ILE A 120 -7.43 -5.76 13.74
C ILE A 120 -6.19 -6.29 14.43
N ARG A 121 -5.02 -5.76 14.07
CA ARG A 121 -3.72 -6.25 14.55
C ARG A 121 -3.18 -5.51 15.78
N GLY A 122 -3.84 -4.44 16.19
CA GLY A 122 -3.50 -3.67 17.39
C GLY A 122 -3.96 -2.22 17.27
N THR A 123 -3.69 -1.44 18.30
CA THR A 123 -3.64 0.01 18.21
C THR A 123 -2.27 0.42 17.68
N LYS A 124 -2.18 1.37 16.74
CA LYS A 124 -0.90 2.06 16.52
C LYS A 124 -0.55 2.71 17.85
N ALA A 125 0.67 2.46 18.32
CA ALA A 125 1.08 2.61 19.72
C ALA A 125 0.52 3.87 20.39
N GLU A 126 -0.01 3.74 21.61
CA GLU A 126 0.10 4.84 22.57
C GLU A 126 1.57 5.28 22.52
N ASP A 127 1.83 6.58 22.31
CA ASP A 127 3.19 7.12 22.28
C ASP A 127 4.02 6.46 23.37
N GLU A 128 5.19 5.91 23.00
CA GLU A 128 6.11 5.30 23.95
C GLU A 128 6.30 6.27 25.12
N PRO A 129 6.14 5.83 26.38
CA PRO A 129 6.28 6.74 27.50
C PRO A 129 7.66 7.42 27.41
N PRO A 130 7.75 8.73 27.68
CA PRO A 130 8.98 9.47 27.51
C PRO A 130 10.13 8.82 28.29
N SER A 131 11.32 8.81 27.67
CA SER A 131 12.50 8.23 28.30
C SER A 131 12.80 8.93 29.63
N GLN A 132 13.30 8.17 30.61
CA GLN A 132 13.64 8.73 31.91
C GLN A 132 14.70 9.83 31.81
N GLU A 133 15.69 9.65 30.93
CA GLU A 133 16.72 10.65 30.62
C GLU A 133 16.12 11.95 30.08
N GLY A 134 15.14 11.86 29.17
CA GLY A 134 14.46 13.03 28.63
C GLY A 134 13.61 13.76 29.67
N LEU A 135 12.95 13.04 30.58
CA LEU A 135 12.22 13.65 31.71
C LEU A 135 13.14 14.37 32.69
N GLU A 136 14.34 13.83 32.94
CA GLU A 136 15.36 14.46 33.78
C GLU A 136 15.90 15.74 33.11
N GLU A 137 16.18 15.69 31.81
CA GLU A 137 16.61 16.86 31.03
C GLU A 137 15.53 17.97 31.02
N LEU A 138 14.26 17.60 30.86
CA LEU A 138 13.15 18.56 30.91
C LEU A 138 13.04 19.24 32.28
N ASN A 139 13.22 18.49 33.36
CA ASN A 139 13.19 19.05 34.71
C ASN A 139 14.37 20.01 34.94
N ALA A 140 15.56 19.70 34.41
CA ALA A 140 16.71 20.60 34.47
C ALA A 140 16.44 21.92 33.74
N PHE A 141 15.81 21.90 32.57
CA PHE A 141 15.44 23.13 31.85
C PHE A 141 14.37 23.94 32.58
N ARG A 142 13.36 23.30 33.19
CA ARG A 142 12.34 23.99 34.00
C ARG A 142 12.94 24.63 35.25
N GLU A 143 13.87 23.96 35.91
CA GLU A 143 14.60 24.51 37.05
C GLU A 143 15.43 25.72 36.62
N LEU A 144 16.17 25.61 35.50
CA LEU A 144 16.95 26.70 34.92
C LEU A 144 16.07 27.92 34.58
N GLU A 145 14.92 27.71 33.94
CA GLU A 145 13.94 28.77 33.63
C GLU A 145 13.48 29.52 34.88
N SER A 146 13.30 28.80 36.00
CA SER A 146 12.83 29.39 37.27
C SER A 146 13.86 30.27 37.98
N ILE A 147 15.15 30.06 37.70
CA ILE A 147 16.27 30.76 38.34
C ILE A 147 16.73 31.95 37.48
N LEU A 148 16.48 31.92 36.17
CA LEU A 148 16.85 32.99 35.25
C LEU A 148 16.02 34.27 35.48
N THR A 149 16.74 35.34 35.80
CA THR A 149 16.18 36.70 35.95
C THR A 149 16.20 37.52 34.65
N ASP A 150 17.05 37.18 33.70
CA ASP A 150 17.11 37.87 32.41
C ASP A 150 15.99 37.38 31.47
N PRO A 151 15.17 38.29 30.92
CA PRO A 151 14.03 37.90 30.09
C PRO A 151 14.42 37.27 28.75
N GLU A 152 15.54 37.68 28.13
CA GLU A 152 15.97 37.10 26.84
C GLU A 152 16.52 35.68 27.05
N GLU A 153 17.34 35.46 28.06
CA GLU A 153 17.83 34.12 28.42
C GLU A 153 16.69 33.19 28.83
N ARG A 154 15.71 33.70 29.58
CA ARG A 154 14.54 32.93 29.99
C ARG A 154 13.70 32.50 28.80
N GLU A 155 13.53 33.35 27.79
CA GLU A 155 12.78 33.02 26.57
C GLU A 155 13.48 31.92 25.75
N ILE A 156 14.82 31.95 25.67
CA ILE A 156 15.59 30.89 24.99
C ILE A 156 15.39 29.54 25.69
N ILE A 157 15.46 29.51 27.02
CA ILE A 157 15.26 28.28 27.80
C ILE A 157 13.80 27.82 27.73
N HIS A 158 12.84 28.75 27.75
CA HIS A 158 11.42 28.43 27.58
C HIS A 158 11.17 27.73 26.25
N ASN A 159 11.71 28.25 25.15
CA ASN A 159 11.55 27.64 23.82
C ASN A 159 12.19 26.25 23.75
N LYS A 160 13.38 26.06 24.34
CA LYS A 160 14.01 24.73 24.44
C LYS A 160 13.18 23.76 25.27
N THR A 161 12.58 24.22 26.37
CA THR A 161 11.69 23.42 27.22
C THR A 161 10.48 22.96 26.41
N ILE A 162 9.87 23.86 25.64
CA ILE A 162 8.75 23.55 24.76
C ILE A 162 9.13 22.53 23.68
N ASP A 163 10.28 22.72 23.03
CA ASP A 163 10.77 21.80 22.00
C ASP A 163 11.01 20.40 22.57
N LEU A 164 11.61 20.31 23.75
CA LEU A 164 11.83 19.04 24.43
C LEU A 164 10.51 18.40 24.88
N GLU A 165 9.51 19.19 25.32
CA GLU A 165 8.16 18.67 25.57
C GLU A 165 7.51 18.07 24.31
N TYR A 166 7.78 18.62 23.12
CA TYR A 166 7.34 18.04 21.85
C TYR A 166 8.07 16.74 21.51
N GLU A 167 9.39 16.70 21.69
CA GLU A 167 10.20 15.51 21.44
C GLU A 167 9.82 14.34 22.37
N LEU A 168 9.50 14.66 23.63
CA LEU A 168 9.06 13.70 24.64
C LEU A 168 7.56 13.34 24.53
N GLY A 169 6.84 13.91 23.56
CA GLY A 169 5.40 13.66 23.40
C GLY A 169 4.53 14.19 24.54
N LEU A 170 5.09 14.96 25.48
CA LEU A 170 4.40 15.59 26.61
C LEU A 170 3.53 16.76 26.17
N ARG A 171 3.95 17.41 25.08
CA ARG A 171 3.21 18.44 24.37
C ARG A 171 3.09 17.99 22.92
N ARG A 172 1.92 18.14 22.30
CA ARG A 172 1.71 17.76 20.89
C ARG A 172 1.48 19.01 20.07
N LYS A 173 2.14 19.14 18.91
CA LYS A 173 1.97 20.29 17.99
C LYS A 173 0.55 20.38 17.44
N VAL A 174 -0.17 19.26 17.48
CA VAL A 174 -1.50 19.09 16.92
C VAL A 174 -2.44 18.66 18.06
N PRO A 175 -3.61 19.31 18.24
CA PRO A 175 -4.55 18.93 19.29
C PRO A 175 -5.03 17.48 19.13
N VAL A 176 -5.37 16.83 20.23
CA VAL A 176 -5.97 15.49 20.22
C VAL A 176 -7.47 15.61 19.98
N CYS A 177 -7.96 14.96 18.94
CA CYS A 177 -9.39 14.83 18.67
C CYS A 177 -9.94 13.56 19.30
N ASN A 178 -11.11 13.64 19.92
CA ASN A 178 -11.84 12.49 20.45
C ASN A 178 -12.47 11.65 19.32
N VAL A 179 -11.59 11.07 18.51
CA VAL A 179 -11.94 10.26 17.34
C VAL A 179 -11.05 9.04 17.30
N THR A 180 -11.62 7.94 16.83
CA THR A 180 -10.88 6.73 16.52
C THR A 180 -10.69 6.67 15.00
N VAL A 181 -9.45 6.49 14.57
CA VAL A 181 -9.12 6.29 13.15
C VAL A 181 -8.61 4.86 12.97
N ALA A 182 -9.02 4.21 11.90
CA ALA A 182 -8.47 2.93 11.46
C ALA A 182 -7.55 3.16 10.25
N HIS A 183 -6.28 2.80 10.40
CA HIS A 183 -5.36 2.62 9.29
C HIS A 183 -5.63 1.26 8.66
N VAL A 184 -6.15 1.26 7.44
CA VAL A 184 -6.57 0.05 6.72
C VAL A 184 -5.54 -0.30 5.67
N ILE A 185 -5.00 -1.51 5.77
CA ILE A 185 -4.10 -2.10 4.78
C ILE A 185 -4.88 -3.17 4.02
N LEU A 186 -5.05 -2.98 2.72
CA LEU A 186 -5.60 -3.97 1.80
C LEU A 186 -4.47 -4.75 1.14
N VAL A 187 -4.59 -6.07 1.18
CA VAL A 187 -3.74 -6.99 0.43
C VAL A 187 -4.63 -7.77 -0.52
N TYR A 188 -4.34 -7.68 -1.81
CA TYR A 188 -5.09 -8.32 -2.89
C TYR A 188 -4.10 -9.12 -3.76
N PRO A 189 -4.46 -10.32 -4.25
CA PRO A 189 -3.56 -11.14 -5.05
C PRO A 189 -3.17 -10.43 -6.35
N PHE A 190 -1.94 -9.93 -6.38
CA PHE A 190 -1.33 -9.42 -7.60
C PHE A 190 -0.82 -10.60 -8.43
N ARG A 191 -1.42 -10.80 -9.60
CA ARG A 191 -0.88 -11.72 -10.60
C ARG A 191 -0.20 -10.90 -11.67
N LYS A 192 1.13 -10.89 -11.64
CA LYS A 192 1.91 -10.49 -12.80
C LYS A 192 1.79 -11.60 -13.83
N GLU A 193 0.89 -11.45 -14.79
CA GLU A 193 0.87 -12.36 -15.95
C GLU A 193 2.25 -12.28 -16.61
N ASN A 194 2.95 -13.41 -16.65
CA ASN A 194 4.31 -13.49 -17.16
C ASN A 194 4.33 -14.43 -18.36
N ASN A 195 4.50 -13.87 -19.55
CA ASN A 195 4.58 -14.63 -20.80
C ASN A 195 6.02 -15.04 -21.16
N VAL A 196 7.01 -14.73 -20.31
CA VAL A 196 8.40 -15.20 -20.44
C VAL A 196 8.51 -16.73 -20.61
N PRO A 197 7.87 -17.59 -19.80
CA PRO A 197 7.95 -19.03 -20.01
C PRO A 197 7.38 -19.49 -21.35
N PHE A 198 6.33 -18.83 -21.85
CA PHE A 198 5.75 -19.14 -23.16
C PHE A 198 6.67 -18.70 -24.31
N MET A 199 7.25 -17.50 -24.21
CA MET A 199 8.27 -17.01 -25.15
C MET A 199 9.50 -17.93 -25.16
N LEU A 200 10.02 -18.33 -24.00
CA LEU A 200 11.15 -19.26 -23.90
C LEU A 200 10.84 -20.60 -24.59
N ALA A 201 9.64 -21.14 -24.42
CA ALA A 201 9.22 -22.38 -25.09
C ALA A 201 9.17 -22.21 -26.62
N LEU A 202 8.66 -21.08 -27.11
CA LEU A 202 8.63 -20.76 -28.55
C LEU A 202 10.05 -20.64 -29.13
N TRP A 203 10.94 -19.89 -28.48
CA TRP A 203 12.32 -19.71 -28.92
C TRP A 203 13.12 -21.02 -28.89
N ALA A 204 12.93 -21.84 -27.85
CA ALA A 204 13.54 -23.16 -27.76
C ALA A 204 13.07 -24.08 -28.91
N GLY A 205 11.77 -24.05 -29.24
CA GLY A 205 11.21 -24.80 -30.38
C GLY A 205 11.82 -24.38 -31.73
N VAL A 206 11.99 -23.07 -31.95
CA VAL A 206 12.65 -22.54 -33.16
C VAL A 206 14.10 -23.00 -33.25
N ALA A 207 14.87 -22.92 -32.16
CA ALA A 207 16.26 -23.35 -32.13
C ALA A 207 16.42 -24.86 -32.43
N LEU A 208 15.53 -25.68 -31.88
CA LEU A 208 15.56 -27.13 -32.04
C LEU A 208 15.25 -27.56 -33.49
N ILE A 209 14.28 -26.89 -34.13
CA ILE A 209 13.97 -27.12 -35.55
C ILE A 209 15.13 -26.66 -36.45
N GLY A 210 15.76 -25.53 -36.12
CA GLY A 210 16.97 -25.06 -36.81
C GLY A 210 18.12 -26.07 -36.75
N ALA A 211 18.38 -26.64 -35.57
CA ALA A 211 19.41 -27.67 -35.38
C ALA A 211 19.11 -28.96 -36.17
N ILE A 212 17.85 -29.43 -36.15
CA ILE A 212 17.44 -30.61 -36.94
C ILE A 212 17.61 -30.37 -38.44
N GLY A 213 17.22 -29.19 -38.93
CA GLY A 213 17.42 -28.82 -40.34
C GLY A 213 18.90 -28.84 -40.75
N LEU A 214 19.78 -28.33 -39.88
CA LEU A 214 21.23 -28.34 -40.09
C LEU A 214 21.81 -29.74 -40.19
N VAL A 215 21.39 -30.65 -39.29
CA VAL A 215 21.82 -32.06 -39.30
C VAL A 215 21.33 -32.79 -40.55
N VAL A 216 20.08 -32.55 -40.98
CA VAL A 216 19.51 -33.16 -42.18
C VAL A 216 20.25 -32.70 -43.44
N VAL A 217 20.62 -31.41 -43.53
CA VAL A 217 21.39 -30.86 -44.67
C VAL A 217 22.83 -31.40 -44.67
N TRP A 218 23.46 -31.56 -43.50
CA TRP A 218 24.80 -32.13 -43.40
C TRP A 218 24.82 -33.59 -43.85
N ARG A 219 23.86 -34.40 -43.39
CA ARG A 219 23.76 -35.83 -43.71
C ARG A 219 23.46 -36.14 -45.18
N GLU A 220 22.95 -35.16 -45.93
CA GLU A 220 22.66 -35.29 -47.36
C GLU A 220 23.82 -34.82 -48.25
N ARG A 221 24.84 -34.20 -47.65
CA ARG A 221 26.07 -33.75 -48.30
C ARG A 221 27.20 -34.78 -48.25
N ASP A 222 27.11 -35.73 -47.31
CA ASP A 222 27.93 -36.95 -47.24
C ASP A 222 27.27 -38.09 -48.03
#